data_AF-A0A517N909-F1
#
_entry.id   AF-A0A517N909-F1
#
_cell.length_a   1.000
_cell.length_b   1.000
_cell.length_c   1.000
_cell.angle_alpha   90.00
_cell.angle_beta   90.00
_cell.angle_gamma   90.00
#
_symmetry.space_group_name_H-M   'P 1'
#
loop_
_entity.id
_entity.type
_entity.pdbx_description
1 polymer ?
#
loop_
_entity_poly.entity_id
_entity_poly.type
_entity_poly.pdbx_seq_one_letter_code
_entity_poly.pdbx_strand_id
1 'polypeptide(L)'
;MNDPVQLWADPRLVYTVAGAAAATLLFTIWLFGRRKRGGRPAGVICLMLSIGLHAALIFLVPMLPSFSGGSSTADPTTDQQAGIDSISFSTFDPDMIPQDASGEDADAMIAPLPVSNLTDLLTDPVAQSDPEPEPETADEPQDASAIDVAPESLVMAQPSPTSQPLSEIDTALGEFLDDAFAESEAVPDSPDVPTPESVAADASESASAAEPIAKAPVTRQVDAPSPVIVKATDPVQAAPVSTTTAPGAMVAGDVPDDFANRVGKAKEVAIQRTGGDANTEAAVEAALKFLAETQRPDGAWDPRASGAGKERAPLGMTRGNAGAKAETAITGLALLTLMGAGQTHQQGPYADNAYRGLAYLIQHQQPNGSLAGNASVYAATYSHGMAALAMCETAAITRDPSAIQSATRSINFTRSMQHPSTGGWRYTAGDPGDLSQLGWQAMVLDAGYRAGVPVDRQSVTGVQRFLRSVRAGSVGGLASYRAGEAPSRTMTAEALATRLLIGEKVPPAEIAEAQRYLMQQPPGVGQDNYYYWYYATLALHQLQDETWQQWNTALKNRLLATQRSDGSWPADTVWGGYGGTIYTTAMATLCLEVYYRHTIRSDSDRIANQINQPSMR
;
A
#
# COMPACT_ATOMS: atom_id res chain seq x y z
N MET A 1 -8.28 -53.35 -11.79
CA MET A 1 -8.00 -53.27 -10.34
C MET A 1 -7.24 -51.97 -10.18
N ASN A 2 -7.92 -50.92 -9.72
CA ASN A 2 -7.44 -49.55 -9.92
C ASN A 2 -6.41 -49.20 -8.86
N ASP A 3 -5.35 -48.50 -9.26
CA ASP A 3 -4.27 -48.14 -8.35
C ASP A 3 -4.77 -47.09 -7.34
N PRO A 4 -4.75 -47.37 -6.02
CA PRO A 4 -5.27 -46.45 -5.02
C PRO A 4 -4.54 -45.11 -5.00
N VAL A 5 -3.28 -45.02 -5.46
CA VAL A 5 -2.53 -43.76 -5.54
C VAL A 5 -3.16 -42.80 -6.54
N GLN A 6 -3.72 -43.31 -7.65
CA GLN A 6 -4.28 -42.50 -8.72
C GLN A 6 -5.59 -41.81 -8.31
N LEU A 7 -6.32 -42.35 -7.32
CA LEU A 7 -7.56 -41.79 -6.81
C LEU A 7 -7.35 -40.45 -6.07
N TRP A 8 -6.25 -40.33 -5.31
CA TRP A 8 -5.94 -39.14 -4.50
C TRP A 8 -5.21 -38.05 -5.29
N ALA A 9 -4.97 -38.26 -6.59
CA ALA A 9 -4.38 -37.26 -7.47
C ALA A 9 -5.39 -36.19 -7.95
N ASP A 10 -6.70 -36.43 -7.84
CA ASP A 10 -7.70 -35.37 -8.09
C ASP A 10 -7.84 -34.47 -6.84
N PRO A 11 -7.43 -33.18 -6.91
CA PRO A 11 -7.56 -32.27 -5.78
C PRO A 11 -9.03 -32.05 -5.36
N ARG A 12 -10.00 -32.22 -6.26
CA ARG A 12 -11.43 -32.11 -5.92
C ARG A 12 -11.82 -33.16 -4.89
N LEU A 13 -11.43 -34.43 -5.10
CA LEU A 13 -11.68 -35.51 -4.16
C LEU A 13 -10.99 -35.25 -2.81
N VAL A 14 -9.73 -34.78 -2.82
CA VAL A 14 -8.98 -34.44 -1.60
C VAL A 14 -9.74 -33.36 -0.78
N TYR A 15 -10.24 -32.30 -1.44
CA TYR A 15 -11.04 -31.27 -0.77
C TYR A 15 -12.40 -31.78 -0.29
N THR A 16 -13.08 -32.66 -1.05
CA THR A 16 -14.34 -33.28 -0.62
C THR A 16 -14.15 -34.16 0.62
N VAL A 17 -13.07 -34.96 0.68
CA VAL A 17 -12.69 -35.77 1.84
C VAL A 17 -12.37 -34.88 3.05
N ALA A 18 -11.61 -33.80 2.85
CA ALA A 18 -11.30 -32.84 3.92
C ALA A 18 -12.56 -32.14 4.46
N GLY A 19 -13.52 -31.79 3.59
CA GLY A 19 -14.82 -31.25 3.98
C GLY A 19 -15.64 -32.24 4.82
N ALA A 20 -15.70 -33.52 4.43
CA ALA A 20 -16.36 -34.57 5.19
C ALA A 20 -15.70 -34.83 6.54
N ALA A 21 -14.36 -34.78 6.61
CA ALA A 21 -13.58 -34.91 7.82
C ALA A 21 -13.88 -33.77 8.83
N ALA A 22 -13.91 -32.52 8.35
CA ALA A 22 -14.27 -31.36 9.17
C ALA A 22 -15.74 -31.41 9.64
N ALA A 23 -16.68 -31.77 8.76
CA ALA A 23 -18.10 -31.86 9.09
C ALA A 23 -18.40 -32.94 10.14
N THR A 24 -17.77 -34.13 10.03
CA THR A 24 -17.91 -35.21 11.01
C THR A 24 -17.27 -34.85 12.37
N LEU A 25 -16.18 -34.10 12.38
CA LEU A 25 -15.58 -33.55 13.61
C LEU A 25 -16.52 -32.54 14.31
N LEU A 26 -17.10 -31.59 13.56
CA LEU A 26 -18.04 -30.60 14.10
C LEU A 26 -19.31 -31.27 14.66
N PHE A 27 -19.86 -32.25 13.95
CA PHE A 27 -21.02 -33.02 14.42
C PHE A 27 -20.70 -33.85 15.67
N THR A 28 -19.47 -34.37 15.77
CA THR A 28 -18.95 -35.05 16.97
C THR A 28 -18.93 -34.11 18.18
N ILE A 29 -18.33 -32.92 18.05
CA ILE A 29 -18.26 -31.90 19.11
C ILE A 29 -19.68 -31.53 19.59
N TRP A 30 -20.60 -31.31 18.66
CA TRP A 30 -22.01 -31.00 18.94
C TRP A 30 -22.75 -32.15 19.65
N LEU A 31 -22.53 -33.41 19.26
CA LEU A 31 -23.11 -34.57 19.95
C LEU A 31 -22.59 -34.74 21.39
N PHE A 32 -21.29 -34.50 21.63
CA PHE A 32 -20.73 -34.59 22.98
C PHE A 32 -21.07 -33.40 23.89
N GLY A 33 -21.33 -32.21 23.33
CA GLY A 33 -21.78 -31.03 24.07
C GLY A 33 -23.23 -31.10 24.59
N ARG A 34 -24.04 -32.09 24.16
CA ARG A 34 -25.44 -32.23 24.59
C ARG A 34 -25.57 -32.76 26.02
N ARG A 35 -26.30 -32.02 26.88
CA ARG A 35 -26.57 -32.38 28.30
C ARG A 35 -27.30 -33.73 28.49
N LYS A 36 -28.07 -34.21 27.51
CA LYS A 36 -28.74 -35.53 27.56
C LYS A 36 -27.82 -36.61 26.98
N ARG A 37 -27.58 -37.71 27.69
CA ARG A 37 -26.58 -38.75 27.34
C ARG A 37 -26.93 -39.60 26.10
N GLY A 38 -28.13 -39.48 25.52
CA GLY A 38 -28.52 -40.17 24.29
C GLY A 38 -27.75 -39.64 23.06
N GLY A 39 -27.29 -40.54 22.19
CA GLY A 39 -26.50 -40.20 21.00
C GLY A 39 -24.98 -40.33 21.17
N ARG A 40 -24.46 -40.58 22.38
CA ARG A 40 -23.02 -40.84 22.61
C ARG A 40 -22.42 -41.96 21.74
N PRO A 41 -23.09 -43.10 21.48
CA PRO A 41 -22.57 -44.11 20.54
C PRO A 41 -22.37 -43.57 19.11
N ALA A 42 -23.31 -42.75 18.61
CA ALA A 42 -23.17 -42.09 17.32
C ALA A 42 -22.01 -41.08 17.33
N GLY A 43 -21.83 -40.34 18.43
CA GLY A 43 -20.66 -39.45 18.61
C GLY A 43 -19.32 -40.18 18.54
N VAL A 44 -19.22 -41.39 19.11
CA VAL A 44 -18.02 -42.24 18.99
C VAL A 44 -17.81 -42.71 17.54
N ILE A 45 -18.88 -43.07 16.82
CA ILE A 45 -18.79 -43.48 15.40
C ILE A 45 -18.33 -42.30 14.52
N CYS A 46 -18.88 -41.10 14.73
CA CYS A 46 -18.46 -39.89 14.01
C CYS A 46 -17.02 -39.49 14.34
N LEU A 47 -16.57 -39.68 15.59
CA LEU A 47 -15.18 -39.46 15.99
C LEU A 47 -14.23 -40.44 15.27
N MET A 48 -14.58 -41.73 15.24
CA MET A 48 -13.81 -42.77 14.53
C MET A 48 -13.70 -42.48 13.03
N LEU A 49 -14.81 -42.10 12.38
CA LEU A 49 -14.83 -41.69 10.97
C LEU A 49 -13.97 -40.44 10.73
N SER A 50 -14.11 -39.40 11.55
CA SER A 50 -13.29 -38.20 11.48
C SER A 50 -11.79 -38.53 11.58
N ILE A 51 -11.39 -39.35 12.57
CA ILE A 51 -9.99 -39.76 12.75
C ILE A 51 -9.50 -40.56 11.52
N GLY A 52 -10.31 -41.48 10.99
CA GLY A 52 -9.96 -42.25 9.79
C GLY A 52 -9.76 -41.38 8.55
N LEU A 53 -10.62 -40.39 8.32
CA LEU A 53 -10.52 -39.46 7.18
C LEU A 53 -9.31 -38.53 7.31
N HIS A 54 -9.03 -38.00 8.50
CA HIS A 54 -7.82 -37.21 8.75
C HIS A 54 -6.54 -38.06 8.60
N ALA A 55 -6.54 -39.31 9.07
CA ALA A 55 -5.41 -40.22 8.88
C ALA A 55 -5.18 -40.54 7.38
N ALA A 56 -6.24 -40.78 6.60
CA ALA A 56 -6.13 -40.98 5.16
C ALA A 56 -5.49 -39.77 4.46
N LEU A 57 -5.91 -38.55 4.80
CA LEU A 57 -5.29 -37.32 4.28
C LEU A 57 -3.81 -37.20 4.69
N ILE A 58 -3.48 -37.45 5.96
CA ILE A 58 -2.11 -37.35 6.50
C ILE A 58 -1.15 -38.38 5.89
N PHE A 59 -1.61 -39.59 5.58
CA PHE A 59 -0.73 -40.65 5.05
C PHE A 59 -0.72 -40.77 3.52
N LEU A 60 -1.82 -40.44 2.83
CA LEU A 60 -1.91 -40.67 1.37
C LEU A 60 -1.54 -39.43 0.55
N VAL A 61 -1.81 -38.21 1.03
CA VAL A 61 -1.42 -36.98 0.31
C VAL A 61 0.12 -36.84 0.20
N PRO A 62 0.93 -37.13 1.24
CA PRO A 62 2.39 -37.10 1.12
C PRO A 62 3.01 -38.25 0.31
N MET A 63 2.22 -39.28 -0.06
CA MET A 63 2.67 -40.34 -0.98
C MET A 63 2.51 -39.97 -2.45
N LEU A 64 1.91 -38.82 -2.77
CA LEU A 64 1.93 -38.26 -4.12
C LEU A 64 3.38 -37.85 -4.50
N PRO A 65 3.90 -38.26 -5.67
CA PRO A 65 5.29 -38.06 -6.04
C PRO A 65 5.62 -36.57 -6.16
N SER A 66 6.42 -36.07 -5.22
CA SER A 66 6.80 -34.66 -5.16
C SER A 66 7.91 -34.35 -6.16
N PHE A 67 7.63 -33.50 -7.17
CA PHE A 67 8.67 -32.83 -7.94
C PHE A 67 9.50 -31.98 -6.97
N SER A 68 10.75 -32.39 -6.72
CA SER A 68 11.48 -32.00 -5.51
C SER A 68 13.00 -31.97 -5.68
N GLY A 69 13.65 -31.33 -4.71
CA GLY A 69 15.09 -31.12 -4.61
C GLY A 69 15.37 -29.71 -4.06
N GLY A 70 15.75 -29.50 -2.80
CA GLY A 70 16.19 -30.41 -1.73
C GLY A 70 17.44 -29.80 -1.10
N SER A 71 17.40 -29.18 0.08
CA SER A 71 17.15 -29.76 1.42
C SER A 71 18.20 -30.79 1.85
N SER A 72 18.89 -30.49 2.94
CA SER A 72 19.60 -31.48 3.78
C SER A 72 19.65 -30.95 5.22
N THR A 73 19.05 -31.69 6.16
CA THR A 73 18.90 -31.33 7.57
C THR A 73 19.88 -32.07 8.48
N ALA A 74 20.18 -31.49 9.65
CA ALA A 74 20.75 -32.20 10.81
C ALA A 74 20.11 -31.64 12.10
N ASP A 75 19.99 -32.47 13.13
CA ASP A 75 19.18 -32.25 14.35
C ASP A 75 19.99 -32.67 15.63
N PRO A 76 19.45 -32.79 16.86
CA PRO A 76 19.64 -31.78 17.92
C PRO A 76 20.36 -32.26 19.20
N THR A 77 20.76 -31.32 20.08
CA THR A 77 21.23 -31.50 21.50
C THR A 77 21.57 -30.09 22.10
N THR A 78 21.39 -29.73 23.38
CA THR A 78 20.62 -30.29 24.53
C THR A 78 20.34 -29.18 25.60
N ASP A 79 19.46 -29.50 26.56
CA ASP A 79 19.46 -29.11 27.99
C ASP A 79 19.11 -27.69 28.55
N GLN A 80 18.21 -27.75 29.54
CA GLN A 80 18.18 -27.09 30.87
C GLN A 80 18.13 -25.55 31.09
N GLN A 81 16.88 -25.07 31.27
CA GLN A 81 16.25 -24.83 32.60
C GLN A 81 16.75 -23.71 33.57
N ALA A 82 15.80 -22.79 33.84
CA ALA A 82 15.57 -22.00 35.06
C ALA A 82 16.53 -20.85 35.46
N GLY A 83 15.94 -19.82 36.10
CA GLY A 83 16.64 -18.65 36.65
C GLY A 83 15.77 -17.40 36.73
N ILE A 84 14.90 -17.29 37.73
CA ILE A 84 14.24 -16.03 38.11
C ILE A 84 15.10 -15.41 39.23
N ASP A 85 15.37 -14.11 39.19
CA ASP A 85 15.52 -13.36 40.43
C ASP A 85 15.19 -11.86 40.28
N SER A 86 14.92 -11.19 41.39
CA SER A 86 14.27 -9.87 41.44
C SER A 86 15.08 -8.82 42.20
N ILE A 87 15.01 -7.55 41.76
CA ILE A 87 15.40 -6.39 42.59
C ILE A 87 14.34 -5.29 42.47
N SER A 88 13.91 -4.78 43.62
CA SER A 88 13.19 -3.51 43.86
C SER A 88 14.08 -2.66 44.81
N PHE A 89 13.91 -1.38 45.12
CA PHE A 89 12.71 -0.56 45.39
C PHE A 89 13.11 0.94 45.43
N SER A 90 12.12 1.81 45.70
CA SER A 90 12.21 3.23 46.17
C SER A 90 12.31 4.30 45.07
N THR A 91 11.45 5.30 44.89
CA THR A 91 10.38 5.99 45.71
C THR A 91 10.84 7.27 46.43
N PHE A 92 9.91 8.24 46.53
CA PHE A 92 9.96 9.65 46.99
C PHE A 92 10.42 10.69 45.95
N ASP A 93 9.86 11.91 45.89
CA ASP A 93 8.90 12.57 46.80
C ASP A 93 7.88 13.46 46.02
N PRO A 94 6.55 13.48 46.35
CA PRO A 94 5.57 14.29 45.63
C PRO A 94 5.02 15.48 46.46
N ASP A 95 5.69 16.64 46.45
CA ASP A 95 5.09 17.91 46.91
C ASP A 95 5.83 19.15 46.36
N MET A 96 5.30 19.82 45.32
CA MET A 96 5.69 21.21 44.97
C MET A 96 4.70 21.89 43.98
N ILE A 97 3.87 22.81 44.48
CA ILE A 97 2.92 23.64 43.71
C ILE A 97 2.64 24.93 44.54
N PRO A 98 2.36 26.12 43.97
CA PRO A 98 2.99 26.82 42.84
C PRO A 98 3.55 28.20 43.28
N GLN A 99 4.04 29.04 42.35
CA GLN A 99 3.90 30.50 42.51
C GLN A 99 3.93 31.23 41.16
N ASP A 100 3.09 32.29 41.04
CA ASP A 100 2.89 33.06 39.80
C ASP A 100 4.00 34.09 39.54
N ALA A 101 4.29 34.31 38.25
CA ALA A 101 4.90 35.54 37.75
C ALA A 101 4.40 35.83 36.33
N SER A 102 3.80 37.00 36.10
CA SER A 102 3.33 37.46 34.80
C SER A 102 4.40 38.27 34.05
N GLY A 103 4.46 38.15 32.73
CA GLY A 103 5.34 38.93 31.87
C GLY A 103 5.06 38.67 30.38
N GLU A 104 4.87 39.74 29.61
CA GLU A 104 4.44 39.70 28.22
C GLU A 104 5.59 39.35 27.25
N ASP A 105 5.42 38.31 26.42
CA ASP A 105 5.48 38.44 24.95
C ASP A 105 5.09 37.10 24.29
N ALA A 106 4.08 37.13 23.40
CA ALA A 106 3.41 35.93 22.89
C ALA A 106 3.96 35.47 21.53
N ASP A 107 5.22 35.06 21.50
CA ASP A 107 5.75 34.29 20.36
C ASP A 107 5.10 32.88 20.37
N ALA A 108 4.42 32.52 19.28
CA ALA A 108 3.48 31.41 19.28
C ALA A 108 4.18 30.04 19.15
N MET A 109 4.80 29.57 20.23
CA MET A 109 5.26 28.19 20.36
C MET A 109 4.06 27.23 20.35
N ILE A 110 3.65 26.81 19.15
CA ILE A 110 2.71 25.72 18.92
C ILE A 110 3.27 24.48 19.63
N ALA A 111 2.46 23.86 20.49
CA ALA A 111 2.86 22.67 21.22
C ALA A 111 3.25 21.53 20.26
N PRO A 112 4.31 20.75 20.56
CA PRO A 112 4.66 19.60 19.74
C PRO A 112 3.51 18.60 19.68
N LEU A 113 3.37 17.89 18.56
CA LEU A 113 2.31 16.89 18.36
C LEU A 113 2.24 15.93 19.57
N PRO A 114 1.04 15.63 20.10
CA PRO A 114 0.90 15.11 21.46
C PRO A 114 1.41 13.66 21.62
N VAL A 115 2.63 13.52 22.15
CA VAL A 115 3.22 12.23 22.54
C VAL A 115 2.87 11.85 23.99
N SER A 116 2.65 12.84 24.85
CA SER A 116 2.63 12.69 26.32
C SER A 116 1.53 11.78 26.88
N ASN A 117 0.41 11.63 26.18
CA ASN A 117 -0.82 11.02 26.73
C ASN A 117 -0.93 9.51 26.43
N LEU A 118 0.18 8.83 26.12
CA LEU A 118 0.21 7.40 25.78
C LEU A 118 0.11 6.45 27.00
N THR A 119 0.19 6.97 28.23
CA THR A 119 0.19 6.16 29.46
C THR A 119 -1.19 6.03 30.11
N ASP A 120 -1.95 7.13 30.19
CA ASP A 120 -3.18 7.21 31.01
C ASP A 120 -4.42 6.60 30.33
N LEU A 121 -4.32 6.27 29.05
CA LEU A 121 -5.37 5.60 28.25
C LEU A 121 -5.26 4.05 28.26
N LEU A 122 -4.47 3.48 29.17
CA LEU A 122 -4.34 2.02 29.38
C LEU A 122 -4.99 1.52 30.69
N THR A 123 -5.76 2.36 31.37
CA THR A 123 -6.51 2.02 32.59
C THR A 123 -8.02 2.15 32.39
N ASP A 124 -8.67 1.05 32.01
CA ASP A 124 -10.12 0.88 32.10
C ASP A 124 -10.53 0.54 33.55
N PRO A 125 -11.28 1.40 34.27
CA PRO A 125 -12.05 0.98 35.43
C PRO A 125 -13.36 0.32 34.95
N VAL A 126 -13.45 -1.00 35.04
CA VAL A 126 -14.69 -1.73 34.73
C VAL A 126 -15.80 -1.33 35.72
N ALA A 127 -16.73 -0.49 35.27
CA ALA A 127 -17.94 -0.14 36.01
C ALA A 127 -19.04 -1.17 35.74
N GLN A 128 -19.48 -1.88 36.77
CA GLN A 128 -20.61 -2.80 36.71
C GLN A 128 -21.93 -2.00 36.81
N SER A 129 -22.95 -2.41 36.05
CA SER A 129 -24.29 -1.82 36.08
C SER A 129 -25.32 -2.83 36.60
N ASP A 130 -25.76 -2.68 37.84
CA ASP A 130 -26.92 -3.40 38.38
C ASP A 130 -28.24 -2.74 37.90
N PRO A 131 -29.32 -3.52 37.67
CA PRO A 131 -30.61 -3.02 37.14
C PRO A 131 -31.71 -2.81 38.21
N GLU A 132 -32.91 -2.48 37.73
CA GLU A 132 -34.23 -2.38 38.42
C GLU A 132 -34.60 -1.03 39.11
N PRO A 133 -35.91 -0.71 39.30
CA PRO A 133 -37.12 -1.46 38.92
C PRO A 133 -38.11 -0.74 37.96
N GLU A 134 -39.13 -1.47 37.52
CA GLU A 134 -40.29 -0.99 36.74
C GLU A 134 -41.38 -0.30 37.61
N PRO A 135 -42.40 0.30 36.97
CA PRO A 135 -43.74 0.43 37.55
C PRO A 135 -44.87 -0.16 36.69
N GLU A 136 -45.60 -1.12 37.26
CA GLU A 136 -47.02 -1.43 36.96
C GLU A 136 -47.93 -0.21 37.30
N THR A 137 -49.18 -0.03 36.86
CA THR A 137 -50.12 -0.64 35.86
C THR A 137 -51.28 0.38 35.62
N ALA A 138 -52.13 0.19 34.60
CA ALA A 138 -53.62 0.24 34.67
C ALA A 138 -54.36 0.68 33.37
N ASP A 139 -55.39 -0.11 33.05
CA ASP A 139 -56.70 0.18 32.42
C ASP A 139 -56.89 0.95 31.07
N GLU A 140 -57.64 0.26 30.20
CA GLU A 140 -58.40 0.73 29.02
C GLU A 140 -59.74 1.39 29.48
N PRO A 141 -60.47 2.20 28.65
CA PRO A 141 -61.42 1.56 27.71
C PRO A 141 -61.86 2.35 26.43
N GLN A 142 -62.14 1.59 25.37
CA GLN A 142 -63.32 1.62 24.45
C GLN A 142 -63.77 2.89 23.65
N ASP A 143 -63.59 2.77 22.32
CA ASP A 143 -64.67 2.61 21.28
C ASP A 143 -65.24 3.82 20.46
N ALA A 144 -65.68 3.47 19.22
CA ALA A 144 -66.51 4.19 18.23
C ALA A 144 -65.94 5.51 17.62
N SER A 145 -66.18 5.93 16.35
CA SER A 145 -66.81 5.43 15.09
C SER A 145 -66.72 6.58 14.05
N ALA A 146 -66.97 6.52 12.72
CA ALA A 146 -66.98 5.50 11.65
C ALA A 146 -67.21 6.23 10.28
N ILE A 147 -67.41 5.49 9.17
CA ILE A 147 -67.99 5.90 7.84
C ILE A 147 -67.06 6.66 6.87
N ASP A 148 -67.03 6.45 5.53
CA ASP A 148 -67.33 5.32 4.61
C ASP A 148 -66.93 5.71 3.15
N VAL A 149 -67.27 4.88 2.15
CA VAL A 149 -67.35 5.07 0.68
C VAL A 149 -66.19 4.48 -0.16
N ALA A 150 -66.40 3.23 -0.60
CA ALA A 150 -65.88 2.67 -1.87
C ALA A 150 -66.93 2.86 -3.00
N PRO A 151 -66.69 2.47 -4.29
CA PRO A 151 -66.53 1.07 -4.74
C PRO A 151 -65.37 0.87 -5.75
N GLU A 152 -65.08 -0.29 -6.36
CA GLU A 152 -65.19 -1.74 -6.04
C GLU A 152 -65.26 -2.53 -7.38
N SER A 153 -64.37 -3.51 -7.59
CA SER A 153 -64.51 -4.70 -8.45
C SER A 153 -63.16 -5.44 -8.57
N LEU A 154 -63.00 -6.77 -8.70
CA LEU A 154 -63.79 -8.00 -8.45
C LEU A 154 -62.74 -9.17 -8.46
N VAL A 155 -62.82 -10.30 -7.73
CA VAL A 155 -63.74 -10.77 -6.68
C VAL A 155 -63.14 -11.93 -5.85
N MET A 156 -63.32 -11.90 -4.52
CA MET A 156 -63.34 -12.99 -3.50
C MET A 156 -62.29 -14.14 -3.36
N ALA A 157 -62.08 -14.45 -2.06
CA ALA A 157 -61.87 -15.77 -1.41
C ALA A 157 -60.44 -16.32 -1.17
N GLN A 158 -60.09 -16.45 0.11
CA GLN A 158 -59.23 -17.51 0.67
C GLN A 158 -60.12 -18.56 1.39
N PRO A 159 -59.59 -19.73 1.81
CA PRO A 159 -58.74 -19.83 3.01
C PRO A 159 -57.45 -20.63 2.80
N SER A 160 -56.48 -20.43 3.70
CA SER A 160 -55.18 -21.14 3.73
C SER A 160 -55.32 -22.64 4.00
N PRO A 161 -54.38 -23.44 3.45
CA PRO A 161 -53.78 -24.50 4.27
C PRO A 161 -52.24 -24.56 4.20
N THR A 162 -51.67 -24.93 5.35
CA THR A 162 -50.54 -25.86 5.59
C THR A 162 -49.44 -26.04 4.54
N SER A 163 -48.19 -25.95 5.01
CA SER A 163 -46.96 -26.28 4.28
C SER A 163 -46.95 -27.68 3.65
N GLN A 164 -46.51 -27.77 2.39
CA GLN A 164 -46.01 -29.00 1.76
C GLN A 164 -44.48 -28.96 1.58
N PRO A 165 -43.80 -30.11 1.46
CA PRO A 165 -42.33 -30.20 1.53
C PRO A 165 -41.62 -29.95 0.19
N LEU A 166 -40.32 -29.58 0.29
CA LEU A 166 -39.42 -29.30 -0.85
C LEU A 166 -39.24 -30.47 -1.85
N SER A 167 -39.53 -31.71 -1.46
CA SER A 167 -39.25 -32.93 -2.23
C SER A 167 -39.96 -33.02 -3.59
N GLU A 168 -41.11 -32.35 -3.75
CA GLU A 168 -41.82 -32.35 -5.05
C GLU A 168 -41.14 -31.40 -6.06
N ILE A 169 -40.42 -30.38 -5.60
CA ILE A 169 -39.61 -29.49 -6.45
C ILE A 169 -38.30 -30.19 -6.85
N ASP A 170 -37.66 -30.90 -5.92
CA ASP A 170 -36.45 -31.69 -6.21
C ASP A 170 -36.71 -32.78 -7.27
N THR A 171 -37.90 -33.37 -7.26
CA THR A 171 -38.29 -34.43 -8.21
C THR A 171 -38.46 -33.88 -9.63
N ALA A 172 -39.19 -32.76 -9.78
CA ALA A 172 -39.38 -32.10 -11.08
C ALA A 172 -38.08 -31.51 -11.65
N LEU A 173 -37.12 -31.15 -10.80
CA LEU A 173 -35.78 -30.72 -11.24
C LEU A 173 -34.89 -31.91 -11.64
N GLY A 174 -35.07 -33.08 -11.05
CA GLY A 174 -34.38 -34.32 -11.42
C GLY A 174 -34.74 -34.80 -12.83
N GLU A 175 -36.04 -34.97 -13.11
CA GLU A 175 -36.52 -35.46 -14.42
C GLU A 175 -36.07 -34.55 -15.58
N PHE A 176 -36.01 -33.23 -15.37
CA PHE A 176 -35.53 -32.27 -16.38
C PHE A 176 -34.02 -32.38 -16.67
N LEU A 177 -33.23 -32.90 -15.72
CA LEU A 177 -31.78 -33.06 -15.88
C LEU A 177 -31.41 -34.40 -16.53
N ASP A 178 -32.13 -35.48 -16.22
CA ASP A 178 -31.84 -36.80 -16.80
C ASP A 178 -32.08 -36.85 -18.32
N ASP A 179 -33.17 -36.23 -18.82
CA ASP A 179 -33.41 -36.07 -20.28
C ASP A 179 -32.29 -35.26 -20.96
N ALA A 180 -31.74 -34.26 -20.28
CA ALA A 180 -30.72 -33.36 -20.84
C ALA A 180 -29.32 -34.01 -21.01
N PHE A 181 -29.05 -35.14 -20.35
CA PHE A 181 -27.78 -35.86 -20.46
C PHE A 181 -27.81 -37.07 -21.41
N ALA A 182 -28.99 -37.50 -21.85
CA ALA A 182 -29.14 -38.68 -22.72
C ALA A 182 -28.68 -38.47 -24.19
N GLU A 183 -28.53 -37.23 -24.65
CA GLU A 183 -28.45 -36.91 -26.10
C GLU A 183 -27.03 -36.53 -26.60
N SER A 184 -25.95 -36.82 -25.85
CA SER A 184 -24.59 -36.35 -26.19
C SER A 184 -23.51 -37.40 -26.50
N GLU A 185 -23.78 -38.71 -26.38
CA GLU A 185 -22.82 -39.76 -26.79
C GLU A 185 -22.89 -40.08 -28.30
N ALA A 186 -22.24 -39.27 -29.13
CA ALA A 186 -21.92 -39.63 -30.52
C ALA A 186 -20.64 -38.93 -31.02
N VAL A 187 -19.58 -39.72 -31.28
CA VAL A 187 -18.31 -39.26 -31.88
C VAL A 187 -17.85 -40.25 -32.94
N PRO A 188 -17.40 -39.76 -34.12
CA PRO A 188 -16.45 -40.50 -34.95
C PRO A 188 -15.24 -39.64 -35.40
N ASP A 189 -14.04 -40.13 -35.05
CA ASP A 189 -12.70 -40.04 -35.68
C ASP A 189 -12.14 -38.75 -36.35
N SER A 190 -10.80 -38.64 -36.24
CA SER A 190 -9.92 -37.71 -36.98
C SER A 190 -9.51 -38.27 -38.36
N PRO A 191 -8.82 -37.49 -39.24
CA PRO A 191 -7.35 -37.64 -39.28
C PRO A 191 -6.50 -36.41 -39.73
N ASP A 192 -5.28 -36.34 -39.18
CA ASP A 192 -3.96 -36.05 -39.80
C ASP A 192 -3.56 -34.74 -40.58
N VAL A 193 -2.40 -34.18 -40.15
CA VAL A 193 -1.19 -33.81 -40.97
C VAL A 193 -1.20 -32.52 -41.84
N PRO A 194 -0.08 -31.72 -41.95
CA PRO A 194 1.10 -31.53 -41.08
C PRO A 194 1.60 -30.05 -40.91
N THR A 195 2.78 -29.89 -40.32
CA THR A 195 3.63 -28.67 -40.21
C THR A 195 4.28 -28.21 -41.54
N PRO A 196 4.69 -26.92 -41.64
CA PRO A 196 5.73 -26.44 -42.57
C PRO A 196 7.10 -26.18 -41.88
N GLU A 197 8.17 -26.10 -42.69
CA GLU A 197 9.58 -26.00 -42.27
C GLU A 197 10.12 -24.57 -42.04
N SER A 198 11.30 -24.49 -41.43
CA SER A 198 12.15 -23.29 -41.39
C SER A 198 13.06 -23.19 -42.63
N VAL A 199 13.49 -21.97 -43.00
CA VAL A 199 14.47 -21.74 -44.06
C VAL A 199 15.47 -20.67 -43.62
N ALA A 200 16.76 -20.86 -43.87
CA ALA A 200 17.82 -19.89 -43.54
C ALA A 200 18.98 -19.93 -44.55
N ALA A 201 19.29 -18.76 -45.13
CA ALA A 201 20.52 -18.36 -45.82
C ALA A 201 20.44 -16.82 -45.98
N ASP A 202 21.45 -15.94 -45.76
CA ASP A 202 22.93 -15.96 -45.74
C ASP A 202 23.59 -15.42 -47.03
N ALA A 203 24.77 -14.78 -46.89
CA ALA A 203 25.51 -13.91 -47.85
C ALA A 203 24.79 -12.59 -48.25
N SER A 204 25.39 -11.37 -48.19
CA SER A 204 26.59 -10.78 -48.86
C SER A 204 26.39 -10.55 -50.38
N GLU A 205 26.95 -9.54 -51.08
CA GLU A 205 27.84 -8.38 -50.80
C GLU A 205 27.74 -7.38 -52.03
N SER A 206 28.36 -6.19 -52.19
CA SER A 206 29.32 -5.35 -51.43
C SER A 206 29.37 -3.88 -51.94
N ALA A 207 30.08 -3.02 -51.20
CA ALA A 207 30.94 -1.88 -51.64
C ALA A 207 30.41 -0.55 -52.26
N SER A 208 31.24 0.49 -52.01
CA SER A 208 31.54 1.68 -52.87
C SER A 208 30.67 2.96 -52.72
N ALA A 209 31.20 4.20 -52.69
CA ALA A 209 32.53 4.75 -52.35
C ALA A 209 32.51 6.30 -52.27
N ALA A 210 33.62 6.89 -51.78
CA ALA A 210 34.15 8.25 -52.05
C ALA A 210 33.60 9.51 -51.34
N GLU A 211 34.49 10.18 -50.61
CA GLU A 211 34.54 11.63 -50.33
C GLU A 211 35.31 12.35 -51.50
N PRO A 212 35.96 13.55 -51.37
CA PRO A 212 35.85 14.67 -50.42
C PRO A 212 35.82 16.08 -51.11
N ILE A 213 35.95 17.19 -50.33
CA ILE A 213 36.95 18.31 -50.49
C ILE A 213 36.44 19.70 -50.03
N ALA A 214 37.03 20.20 -48.92
CA ALA A 214 37.36 21.62 -48.60
C ALA A 214 36.22 22.69 -48.49
N LYS A 215 36.44 23.93 -47.97
CA LYS A 215 37.67 24.66 -47.55
C LYS A 215 37.34 25.74 -46.49
N ALA A 216 38.30 26.10 -45.63
CA ALA A 216 38.20 27.22 -44.67
C ALA A 216 38.76 28.54 -45.24
N PRO A 217 38.63 29.67 -44.49
CA PRO A 217 39.85 30.40 -44.11
C PRO A 217 39.88 30.93 -42.65
N VAL A 218 41.04 31.47 -42.27
CA VAL A 218 41.44 32.02 -40.95
C VAL A 218 42.26 33.32 -41.17
N THR A 219 42.63 34.16 -40.20
CA THR A 219 42.78 34.02 -38.72
C THR A 219 42.65 35.39 -38.04
N ARG A 220 42.44 35.46 -36.71
CA ARG A 220 43.21 36.40 -35.85
C ARG A 220 43.26 36.04 -34.36
N GLN A 221 44.37 36.42 -33.74
CA GLN A 221 44.83 36.15 -32.37
C GLN A 221 45.63 37.37 -31.90
N VAL A 222 45.63 37.67 -30.60
CA VAL A 222 46.55 38.61 -29.92
C VAL A 222 46.92 38.02 -28.54
N ASP A 223 48.10 38.36 -28.04
CA ASP A 223 48.87 37.55 -27.09
C ASP A 223 48.66 37.85 -25.59
N ALA A 224 49.23 36.98 -24.76
CA ALA A 224 49.39 37.13 -23.32
C ALA A 224 50.88 37.30 -22.93
N PRO A 225 51.17 37.76 -21.70
CA PRO A 225 52.42 37.40 -21.03
C PRO A 225 52.23 36.89 -19.59
N SER A 226 53.22 36.11 -19.13
CA SER A 226 53.39 35.53 -17.78
C SER A 226 54.91 35.36 -17.54
N PRO A 227 55.42 34.89 -16.37
CA PRO A 227 54.87 34.81 -15.01
C PRO A 227 55.82 35.48 -13.96
N VAL A 228 55.50 35.39 -12.65
CA VAL A 228 56.49 35.50 -11.55
C VAL A 228 56.20 34.42 -10.49
N ILE A 229 57.24 33.86 -9.86
CA ILE A 229 57.18 32.80 -8.84
C ILE A 229 57.80 33.30 -7.53
N VAL A 230 57.19 33.00 -6.38
CA VAL A 230 57.81 33.11 -5.04
C VAL A 230 57.48 31.83 -4.23
N LYS A 231 58.38 31.44 -3.31
CA LYS A 231 58.31 30.19 -2.52
C LYS A 231 57.58 30.35 -1.17
N ALA A 232 57.20 29.22 -0.59
CA ALA A 232 56.48 29.09 0.68
C ALA A 232 57.34 29.26 1.95
N THR A 233 56.67 29.54 3.07
CA THR A 233 57.17 29.42 4.45
C THR A 233 56.02 29.05 5.39
N ASP A 234 56.25 28.06 6.25
CA ASP A 234 55.40 27.58 7.36
C ASP A 234 56.27 27.49 8.64
N PRO A 235 55.71 27.31 9.85
CA PRO A 235 54.34 27.56 10.34
C PRO A 235 54.30 28.44 11.62
N VAL A 236 53.10 28.78 12.10
CA VAL A 236 52.87 29.10 13.53
C VAL A 236 51.58 28.43 14.01
N GLN A 237 51.62 27.69 15.12
CA GLN A 237 50.43 27.12 15.76
C GLN A 237 49.75 28.13 16.68
N ALA A 238 48.42 28.16 16.65
CA ALA A 238 47.58 28.68 17.73
C ALA A 238 46.46 27.67 18.01
N ALA A 239 46.21 27.38 19.28
CA ALA A 239 45.15 26.46 19.72
C ALA A 239 43.76 27.12 19.62
N PRO A 240 42.65 26.37 19.51
CA PRO A 240 41.35 26.92 19.17
C PRO A 240 40.72 27.74 20.30
N VAL A 241 40.11 28.86 19.94
CA VAL A 241 39.17 29.59 20.81
C VAL A 241 37.77 29.04 20.54
N SER A 242 37.19 28.35 21.50
CA SER A 242 35.81 27.83 21.39
C SER A 242 34.79 28.97 21.48
N THR A 243 34.43 29.55 20.33
CA THR A 243 33.22 30.39 20.22
C THR A 243 32.02 29.50 19.92
N THR A 244 31.21 29.21 20.94
CA THR A 244 29.94 28.50 20.78
C THR A 244 28.92 29.41 20.07
N THR A 245 28.90 29.35 18.74
CA THR A 245 27.87 30.03 17.95
C THR A 245 26.51 29.39 18.23
N ALA A 246 25.52 30.19 18.64
CA ALA A 246 24.13 29.75 18.64
C ALA A 246 23.71 29.37 17.19
N PRO A 247 22.80 28.40 17.00
CA PRO A 247 22.29 28.09 15.67
C PRO A 247 21.62 29.33 15.06
N GLY A 248 22.14 29.79 13.92
CA GLY A 248 21.62 30.96 13.23
C GLY A 248 20.21 30.71 12.70
N ALA A 249 19.37 31.75 12.69
CA ALA A 249 18.04 31.67 12.10
C ALA A 249 18.11 31.23 10.63
N MET A 250 17.36 30.19 10.27
CA MET A 250 17.43 29.57 8.95
C MET A 250 16.83 30.49 7.89
N VAL A 251 17.64 30.86 6.89
CA VAL A 251 17.17 31.60 5.71
C VAL A 251 16.47 30.62 4.75
N ALA A 252 15.25 30.96 4.33
CA ALA A 252 14.49 30.14 3.40
C ALA A 252 15.18 30.07 2.02
N GLY A 253 15.77 28.91 1.70
CA GLY A 253 16.40 28.62 0.41
C GLY A 253 17.76 27.92 0.49
N ASP A 254 18.43 27.93 1.64
CA ASP A 254 19.86 27.56 1.75
C ASP A 254 20.10 26.15 2.36
N VAL A 255 19.11 25.26 2.27
CA VAL A 255 19.31 23.81 2.48
C VAL A 255 19.22 23.11 1.13
N PRO A 256 20.23 22.30 0.72
CA PRO A 256 20.14 21.46 -0.48
C PRO A 256 19.22 20.26 -0.21
N ASP A 257 17.91 20.51 -0.10
CA ASP A 257 16.91 19.52 0.25
C ASP A 257 15.96 19.22 -0.92
N ASP A 258 15.66 17.95 -1.15
CA ASP A 258 14.72 17.47 -2.17
C ASP A 258 13.31 18.06 -2.01
N PHE A 259 12.97 18.55 -0.81
CA PHE A 259 11.70 19.19 -0.46
C PHE A 259 11.62 20.69 -0.79
N ALA A 260 12.75 21.38 -1.04
CA ALA A 260 12.78 22.84 -1.21
C ALA A 260 11.93 23.35 -2.38
N ASN A 261 11.74 22.52 -3.42
CA ASN A 261 10.89 22.84 -4.56
C ASN A 261 9.40 22.98 -4.24
N ARG A 262 8.92 22.61 -3.04
CA ARG A 262 7.48 22.63 -2.71
C ARG A 262 6.91 24.03 -2.44
N VAL A 263 7.75 25.05 -2.26
CA VAL A 263 7.34 26.41 -1.87
C VAL A 263 8.02 27.51 -2.68
N GLY A 264 7.37 28.69 -2.72
CA GLY A 264 7.95 29.92 -3.26
C GLY A 264 8.48 29.82 -4.69
N LYS A 265 9.55 30.56 -4.99
CA LYS A 265 10.08 30.67 -6.35
C LYS A 265 10.66 29.35 -6.89
N ALA A 266 11.12 28.46 -6.02
CA ALA A 266 11.59 27.13 -6.40
C ALA A 266 10.44 26.30 -7.02
N LYS A 267 9.23 26.38 -6.43
CA LYS A 267 8.02 25.73 -6.95
C LYS A 267 7.69 26.17 -8.36
N GLU A 268 7.63 27.49 -8.60
CA GLU A 268 7.36 28.05 -9.94
C GLU A 268 8.34 27.53 -11.01
N VAL A 269 9.63 27.50 -10.67
CA VAL A 269 10.69 27.04 -11.59
C VAL A 269 10.58 25.53 -11.84
N ALA A 270 10.29 24.73 -10.81
CA ALA A 270 10.13 23.28 -10.93
C ALA A 270 8.91 22.91 -11.80
N ILE A 271 7.78 23.59 -11.59
CA ILE A 271 6.54 23.49 -12.40
C ILE A 271 6.84 23.77 -13.87
N GLN A 272 7.42 24.94 -14.17
CA GLN A 272 7.71 25.36 -15.54
C GLN A 272 8.72 24.46 -16.24
N ARG A 273 9.73 23.97 -15.51
CA ARG A 273 10.79 23.11 -16.06
C ARG A 273 10.31 21.70 -16.42
N THR A 274 9.36 21.15 -15.67
CA THR A 274 8.95 19.74 -15.78
C THR A 274 7.58 19.54 -16.45
N GLY A 275 6.85 20.62 -16.74
CA GLY A 275 5.66 20.62 -17.59
C GLY A 275 4.32 20.76 -16.86
N GLY A 276 4.32 21.20 -15.61
CA GLY A 276 3.12 21.72 -14.95
C GLY A 276 2.76 23.13 -15.44
N ASP A 277 1.59 23.64 -15.05
CA ASP A 277 1.17 25.03 -15.31
C ASP A 277 0.17 25.54 -14.25
N ALA A 278 -0.34 26.77 -14.45
CA ALA A 278 -1.29 27.40 -13.54
C ALA A 278 -2.62 26.63 -13.39
N ASN A 279 -3.04 25.84 -14.39
CA ASN A 279 -4.25 25.01 -14.28
C ASN A 279 -3.99 23.78 -13.40
N THR A 280 -2.79 23.17 -13.49
CA THR A 280 -2.43 22.07 -12.58
C THR A 280 -2.28 22.55 -11.14
N GLU A 281 -1.77 23.77 -10.93
CA GLU A 281 -1.71 24.39 -9.60
C GLU A 281 -3.10 24.69 -9.04
N ALA A 282 -3.98 25.32 -9.82
CA ALA A 282 -5.36 25.60 -9.40
C ALA A 282 -6.16 24.31 -9.12
N ALA A 283 -5.91 23.24 -9.88
CA ALA A 283 -6.49 21.93 -9.63
C ALA A 283 -5.99 21.31 -8.32
N VAL A 284 -4.70 21.46 -7.98
CA VAL A 284 -4.18 21.07 -6.66
C VAL A 284 -4.81 21.91 -5.56
N GLU A 285 -4.86 23.23 -5.69
CA GLU A 285 -5.44 24.13 -4.67
C GLU A 285 -6.90 23.78 -4.35
N ALA A 286 -7.72 23.56 -5.38
CA ALA A 286 -9.11 23.12 -5.22
C ALA A 286 -9.23 21.75 -4.53
N ALA A 287 -8.29 20.82 -4.80
CA ALA A 287 -8.26 19.51 -4.17
C ALA A 287 -7.83 19.57 -2.69
N LEU A 288 -6.84 20.40 -2.34
CA LEU A 288 -6.45 20.62 -0.95
C LEU A 288 -7.59 21.26 -0.16
N LYS A 289 -8.33 22.19 -0.77
CA LYS A 289 -9.55 22.76 -0.19
C LYS A 289 -10.60 21.68 0.08
N PHE A 290 -10.91 20.83 -0.90
CA PHE A 290 -11.83 19.70 -0.72
C PHE A 290 -11.43 18.81 0.45
N LEU A 291 -10.14 18.49 0.57
CA LEU A 291 -9.62 17.66 1.65
C LEU A 291 -9.76 18.37 3.00
N ALA A 292 -9.40 19.65 3.11
CA ALA A 292 -9.56 20.42 4.34
C ALA A 292 -11.04 20.53 4.79
N GLU A 293 -11.97 20.75 3.85
CA GLU A 293 -13.41 20.85 4.13
C GLU A 293 -14.08 19.50 4.43
N THR A 294 -13.43 18.37 4.12
CA THR A 294 -13.95 17.00 4.38
C THR A 294 -13.25 16.27 5.54
N GLN A 295 -12.34 16.93 6.25
CA GLN A 295 -11.70 16.37 7.44
C GLN A 295 -12.66 16.36 8.63
N ARG A 296 -12.64 15.28 9.43
CA ARG A 296 -13.39 15.20 10.70
C ARG A 296 -12.77 16.09 11.79
N PRO A 297 -13.53 16.44 12.85
CA PRO A 297 -13.00 17.18 13.99
C PRO A 297 -11.77 16.51 14.64
N ASP A 298 -11.78 15.18 14.75
CA ASP A 298 -10.68 14.35 15.30
C ASP A 298 -9.46 14.22 14.36
N GLY A 299 -9.43 14.93 13.24
CA GLY A 299 -8.29 14.99 12.32
C GLY A 299 -8.26 13.87 11.27
N ALA A 300 -9.07 12.84 11.44
CA ALA A 300 -9.19 11.76 10.47
C ALA A 300 -9.95 12.18 9.20
N TRP A 301 -9.70 11.45 8.11
CA TRP A 301 -10.60 11.43 6.95
C TRP A 301 -11.36 10.11 6.88
N ASP A 302 -12.69 10.20 6.72
CA ASP A 302 -13.57 9.04 6.84
C ASP A 302 -13.65 8.23 5.53
N PRO A 303 -13.22 6.96 5.51
CA PRO A 303 -13.30 6.14 4.30
C PRO A 303 -14.75 5.95 3.88
N ARG A 304 -15.66 5.64 4.82
CA ARG A 304 -17.06 5.28 4.51
C ARG A 304 -17.84 6.47 3.99
N ALA A 305 -17.68 7.65 4.60
CA ALA A 305 -18.31 8.87 4.09
C ALA A 305 -17.85 9.20 2.66
N SER A 306 -16.58 8.93 2.32
CA SER A 306 -16.08 9.09 0.94
C SER A 306 -16.57 8.04 -0.07
N GLY A 307 -17.27 7.02 0.40
CA GLY A 307 -17.78 5.90 -0.40
C GLY A 307 -16.80 4.74 -0.60
N ALA A 308 -15.76 4.64 0.23
CA ALA A 308 -14.79 3.54 0.25
C ALA A 308 -15.40 2.19 0.66
N GLY A 309 -14.65 1.10 0.48
CA GLY A 309 -15.09 -0.24 0.88
C GLY A 309 -16.10 -0.92 -0.06
N LYS A 310 -16.43 -0.31 -1.19
CA LYS A 310 -17.36 -0.88 -2.19
C LYS A 310 -16.66 -1.95 -3.01
N GLU A 311 -17.07 -3.18 -2.79
CA GLU A 311 -16.53 -4.33 -3.51
C GLU A 311 -16.92 -4.29 -5.00
N ARG A 312 -15.92 -4.03 -5.86
CA ARG A 312 -16.04 -4.07 -7.32
C ARG A 312 -15.30 -5.26 -7.96
N ALA A 313 -14.55 -6.03 -7.17
CA ALA A 313 -13.73 -7.15 -7.63
C ALA A 313 -12.94 -6.90 -8.95
N PRO A 314 -12.16 -5.81 -9.10
CA PRO A 314 -11.50 -5.43 -10.36
C PRO A 314 -10.44 -6.44 -10.86
N LEU A 315 -10.10 -7.44 -10.04
CA LEU A 315 -9.23 -8.58 -10.40
C LEU A 315 -9.96 -9.93 -10.24
N GLY A 316 -11.29 -9.97 -10.42
CA GLY A 316 -12.12 -11.17 -10.29
C GLY A 316 -12.25 -11.73 -8.86
N MET A 317 -11.69 -11.04 -7.86
CA MET A 317 -11.62 -11.49 -6.46
C MET A 317 -12.15 -10.41 -5.52
N THR A 318 -12.99 -10.82 -4.57
CA THR A 318 -13.44 -9.98 -3.46
C THR A 318 -12.40 -9.93 -2.33
N ARG A 319 -12.46 -8.87 -1.50
CA ARG A 319 -11.55 -8.57 -0.39
C ARG A 319 -12.29 -8.21 0.89
N GLY A 320 -13.57 -8.58 1.00
CA GLY A 320 -14.38 -8.38 2.21
C GLY A 320 -14.58 -6.92 2.58
N ASN A 321 -14.86 -6.05 1.60
CA ASN A 321 -15.00 -4.61 1.78
C ASN A 321 -13.71 -3.93 2.30
N ALA A 322 -12.54 -4.38 1.82
CA ALA A 322 -11.26 -3.75 2.11
C ALA A 322 -11.30 -2.23 1.82
N GLY A 323 -10.65 -1.44 2.68
CA GLY A 323 -10.74 0.02 2.66
C GLY A 323 -11.87 0.60 3.53
N ALA A 324 -12.91 -0.17 3.87
CA ALA A 324 -14.03 0.29 4.72
C ALA A 324 -13.68 0.49 6.23
N LYS A 325 -12.39 0.42 6.57
CA LYS A 325 -11.78 0.65 7.90
C LYS A 325 -10.32 1.11 7.75
N ALA A 326 -10.05 1.93 6.72
CA ALA A 326 -8.70 2.36 6.37
C ALA A 326 -8.48 3.86 6.71
N GLU A 327 -9.00 4.30 7.84
CA GLU A 327 -8.96 5.70 8.31
C GLU A 327 -7.53 6.26 8.30
N THR A 328 -6.53 5.48 8.76
CA THR A 328 -5.12 5.88 8.74
C THR A 328 -4.55 5.96 7.32
N ALA A 329 -4.99 5.09 6.39
CA ALA A 329 -4.57 5.13 4.98
C ALA A 329 -5.04 6.41 4.29
N ILE A 330 -6.33 6.72 4.45
CA ILE A 330 -6.97 7.88 3.83
C ILE A 330 -6.43 9.18 4.45
N THR A 331 -6.24 9.20 5.78
CA THR A 331 -5.59 10.32 6.49
C THR A 331 -4.13 10.50 6.05
N GLY A 332 -3.36 9.42 5.88
CA GLY A 332 -2.00 9.47 5.35
C GLY A 332 -1.93 10.02 3.93
N LEU A 333 -2.84 9.60 3.03
CA LEU A 333 -2.91 10.15 1.67
C LEU A 333 -3.30 11.63 1.64
N ALA A 334 -4.25 12.06 2.46
CA ALA A 334 -4.61 13.47 2.58
C ALA A 334 -3.42 14.32 3.09
N LEU A 335 -2.75 13.87 4.17
CA LEU A 335 -1.53 14.51 4.68
C LEU A 335 -0.41 14.56 3.63
N LEU A 336 -0.24 13.52 2.82
CA LEU A 336 0.77 13.52 1.75
C LEU A 336 0.54 14.60 0.70
N THR A 337 -0.71 14.98 0.42
CA THR A 337 -1.01 16.11 -0.49
C THR A 337 -0.73 17.46 0.15
N LEU A 338 -1.11 17.64 1.42
CA LEU A 338 -0.80 18.85 2.20
C LEU A 338 0.72 19.07 2.25
N MET A 339 1.47 18.06 2.71
CA MET A 339 2.94 18.09 2.75
C MET A 339 3.56 18.19 1.36
N GLY A 340 2.91 17.62 0.33
CA GLY A 340 3.30 17.73 -1.07
C GLY A 340 3.31 19.16 -1.57
N ALA A 341 2.26 19.92 -1.26
CA ALA A 341 2.10 21.33 -1.58
C ALA A 341 2.71 22.31 -0.54
N GLY A 342 3.57 21.82 0.36
CA GLY A 342 4.28 22.65 1.35
C GLY A 342 3.42 23.15 2.53
N GLN A 343 2.23 22.59 2.72
CA GLN A 343 1.31 22.85 3.83
C GLN A 343 1.66 21.93 4.99
N THR A 344 2.17 22.47 6.09
CA THR A 344 2.64 21.69 7.25
C THR A 344 1.93 22.13 8.52
N HIS A 345 2.03 21.36 9.60
CA HIS A 345 1.48 21.77 10.91
C HIS A 345 2.16 23.00 11.51
N GLN A 346 3.27 23.46 10.91
CA GLN A 346 4.02 24.66 11.30
C GLN A 346 3.67 25.88 10.44
N GLN A 347 3.16 25.70 9.21
CA GLN A 347 2.93 26.80 8.26
C GLN A 347 1.92 26.50 7.14
N GLY A 348 1.21 27.55 6.73
CA GLY A 348 0.25 27.55 5.62
C GLY A 348 -1.21 27.59 6.06
N PRO A 349 -2.16 27.96 5.17
CA PRO A 349 -3.60 28.03 5.48
C PRO A 349 -4.19 26.74 6.06
N TYR A 350 -3.61 25.57 5.76
CA TYR A 350 -4.10 24.26 6.23
C TYR A 350 -3.30 23.69 7.42
N ALA A 351 -2.59 24.52 8.18
CA ALA A 351 -1.74 24.07 9.28
C ALA A 351 -2.51 23.33 10.40
N ASP A 352 -3.71 23.77 10.75
CA ASP A 352 -4.59 23.05 11.69
C ASP A 352 -5.01 21.67 11.12
N ASN A 353 -5.39 21.60 9.85
CA ASN A 353 -5.75 20.33 9.20
C ASN A 353 -4.58 19.34 9.23
N ALA A 354 -3.37 19.81 8.92
CA ALA A 354 -2.15 19.03 9.00
C ALA A 354 -1.85 18.59 10.45
N TYR A 355 -1.92 19.51 11.42
CA TYR A 355 -1.71 19.22 12.85
C TYR A 355 -2.66 18.12 13.35
N ARG A 356 -3.98 18.28 13.13
CA ARG A 356 -4.98 17.32 13.62
C ARG A 356 -4.85 15.95 12.93
N GLY A 357 -4.53 15.91 11.63
CA GLY A 357 -4.27 14.66 10.92
C GLY A 357 -3.02 13.92 11.42
N LEU A 358 -1.93 14.65 11.70
CA LEU A 358 -0.71 14.07 12.25
C LEU A 358 -0.91 13.59 13.69
N ALA A 359 -1.62 14.35 14.52
CA ALA A 359 -1.98 13.97 15.87
C ALA A 359 -2.83 12.69 15.87
N TYR A 360 -3.81 12.58 14.96
CA TYR A 360 -4.60 11.36 14.76
C TYR A 360 -3.73 10.14 14.44
N LEU A 361 -2.79 10.25 13.48
CA LEU A 361 -1.89 9.15 13.14
C LEU A 361 -0.99 8.75 14.31
N ILE A 362 -0.44 9.71 15.05
CA ILE A 362 0.42 9.44 16.22
C ILE A 362 -0.36 8.70 17.32
N GLN A 363 -1.59 9.13 17.63
CA GLN A 363 -2.46 8.51 18.63
C GLN A 363 -2.89 7.09 18.24
N HIS A 364 -3.06 6.81 16.95
CA HIS A 364 -3.42 5.48 16.44
C HIS A 364 -2.21 4.58 16.15
N GLN A 365 -0.98 5.08 16.31
CA GLN A 365 0.23 4.30 16.09
C GLN A 365 0.47 3.32 17.24
N GLN A 366 0.48 2.03 16.89
CA GLN A 366 0.62 0.93 17.84
C GLN A 366 2.00 0.90 18.53
N PRO A 367 2.14 0.21 19.68
CA PRO A 367 3.43 0.06 20.38
C PRO A 367 4.51 -0.59 19.50
N ASN A 368 4.13 -1.53 18.62
CA ASN A 368 5.04 -2.15 17.65
C ASN A 368 5.40 -1.24 16.46
N GLY A 369 4.88 -0.01 16.41
CA GLY A 369 5.11 0.98 15.35
C GLY A 369 4.13 0.95 14.19
N SER A 370 3.20 -0.01 14.14
CA SER A 370 2.21 -0.11 13.06
C SER A 370 1.27 1.10 13.02
N LEU A 371 0.98 1.55 11.80
CA LEU A 371 -0.03 2.58 11.48
C LEU A 371 -1.24 1.98 10.73
N ALA A 372 -1.44 0.66 10.80
CA ALA A 372 -2.53 -0.02 10.10
C ALA A 372 -3.95 0.33 10.62
N GLY A 373 -4.07 0.88 11.83
CA GLY A 373 -5.36 1.21 12.44
C GLY A 373 -6.29 -0.01 12.52
N ASN A 374 -7.58 0.20 12.20
CA ASN A 374 -8.62 -0.83 12.22
C ASN A 374 -8.75 -1.61 10.90
N ALA A 375 -7.76 -1.51 10.00
CA ALA A 375 -7.85 -2.04 8.64
C ALA A 375 -7.88 -3.58 8.59
N SER A 376 -8.76 -4.11 7.74
CA SER A 376 -8.80 -5.53 7.37
C SER A 376 -7.47 -6.00 6.77
N VAL A 377 -7.13 -7.28 6.88
CA VAL A 377 -5.88 -7.90 6.38
C VAL A 377 -5.45 -7.44 4.98
N TYR A 378 -6.37 -7.35 4.00
CA TYR A 378 -6.06 -6.91 2.63
C TYR A 378 -5.77 -5.40 2.48
N ALA A 379 -5.97 -4.61 3.53
CA ALA A 379 -5.75 -3.17 3.58
C ALA A 379 -4.70 -2.75 4.65
N ALA A 380 -4.35 -3.62 5.61
CA ALA A 380 -3.50 -3.28 6.75
C ALA A 380 -2.12 -2.74 6.36
N THR A 381 -1.37 -3.46 5.51
CA THR A 381 -0.03 -3.05 5.06
C THR A 381 -0.05 -1.78 4.20
N TYR A 382 -1.08 -1.60 3.37
CA TYR A 382 -1.29 -0.34 2.62
C TYR A 382 -1.54 0.82 3.58
N SER A 383 -2.39 0.60 4.60
CA SER A 383 -2.76 1.63 5.59
C SER A 383 -1.56 2.05 6.42
N HIS A 384 -0.74 1.09 6.84
CA HIS A 384 0.56 1.38 7.43
C HIS A 384 1.48 2.13 6.46
N GLY A 385 1.67 1.66 5.23
CA GLY A 385 2.61 2.24 4.27
C GLY A 385 2.29 3.69 3.89
N MET A 386 1.01 3.99 3.62
CA MET A 386 0.53 5.34 3.29
C MET A 386 0.70 6.31 4.47
N ALA A 387 0.31 5.89 5.68
CA ALA A 387 0.46 6.69 6.89
C ALA A 387 1.93 6.86 7.31
N ALA A 388 2.74 5.81 7.21
CA ALA A 388 4.17 5.85 7.50
C ALA A 388 4.90 6.80 6.54
N LEU A 389 4.55 6.79 5.26
CA LEU A 389 5.11 7.73 4.28
C LEU A 389 4.76 9.18 4.61
N ALA A 390 3.52 9.44 5.06
CA ALA A 390 3.11 10.76 5.56
C ALA A 390 3.95 11.21 6.76
N MET A 391 4.16 10.34 7.75
CA MET A 391 5.01 10.65 8.92
C MET A 391 6.48 10.86 8.52
N CYS A 392 7.01 10.08 7.56
CA CYS A 392 8.39 10.22 7.10
C CYS A 392 8.64 11.50 6.30
N GLU A 393 7.75 11.88 5.37
CA GLU A 393 7.87 13.17 4.67
C GLU A 393 7.70 14.34 5.65
N THR A 394 6.74 14.26 6.58
CA THR A 394 6.57 15.28 7.62
C THR A 394 7.84 15.43 8.46
N ALA A 395 8.41 14.33 8.94
CA ALA A 395 9.64 14.32 9.73
C ALA A 395 10.83 14.94 8.97
N ALA A 396 10.95 14.70 7.67
CA ALA A 396 12.03 15.26 6.85
C ALA A 396 11.85 16.78 6.59
N ILE A 397 10.63 17.22 6.29
CA ILE A 397 10.30 18.62 5.97
C ILE A 397 10.35 19.51 7.22
N THR A 398 9.70 19.08 8.30
CA THR A 398 9.41 19.91 9.48
C THR A 398 10.44 19.76 10.61
N ARG A 399 11.22 18.67 10.57
CA ARG A 399 12.15 18.22 11.64
C ARG A 399 11.50 18.12 13.03
N ASP A 400 10.17 17.99 13.07
CA ASP A 400 9.39 17.84 14.30
C ASP A 400 9.79 16.56 15.05
N PRO A 401 10.17 16.63 16.35
CA PRO A 401 10.62 15.47 17.12
C PRO A 401 9.58 14.35 17.23
N SER A 402 8.29 14.68 17.33
CA SER A 402 7.18 13.72 17.42
C SER A 402 6.98 13.02 16.07
N ALA A 403 7.08 13.76 14.95
CA ALA A 403 7.07 13.17 13.61
C ALA A 403 8.27 12.25 13.38
N ILE A 404 9.49 12.66 13.78
CA ILE A 404 10.71 11.83 13.70
C ILE A 404 10.57 10.54 14.53
N GLN A 405 10.04 10.63 15.75
CA GLN A 405 9.82 9.46 16.60
C GLN A 405 8.78 8.50 16.00
N SER A 406 7.68 9.04 15.45
CA SER A 406 6.63 8.25 14.79
C SER A 406 7.11 7.61 13.49
N ALA A 407 7.90 8.32 12.68
CA ALA A 407 8.58 7.79 11.50
C ALA A 407 9.54 6.66 11.88
N THR A 408 10.36 6.84 12.92
CA THR A 408 11.31 5.83 13.43
C THR A 408 10.60 4.55 13.86
N ARG A 409 9.49 4.67 14.62
CA ARG A 409 8.62 3.54 14.99
C ARG A 409 8.01 2.87 13.76
N SER A 410 7.53 3.66 12.79
CA SER A 410 6.93 3.17 11.55
C SER A 410 7.92 2.33 10.74
N ILE A 411 9.12 2.85 10.51
CA ILE A 411 10.19 2.19 9.75
C ILE A 411 10.62 0.89 10.44
N ASN A 412 10.68 0.85 11.77
CA ASN A 412 10.92 -0.40 12.49
C ASN A 412 9.82 -1.44 12.29
N PHE A 413 8.54 -1.04 12.24
CA PHE A 413 7.45 -1.93 11.85
C PHE A 413 7.58 -2.40 10.40
N THR A 414 7.83 -1.48 9.44
CA THR A 414 8.09 -1.80 8.03
C THR A 414 9.17 -2.88 7.90
N ARG A 415 10.31 -2.69 8.56
CA ARG A 415 11.44 -3.62 8.55
C ARG A 415 11.06 -4.99 9.16
N SER A 416 10.31 -5.01 10.26
CA SER A 416 9.84 -6.26 10.90
C SER A 416 8.88 -7.09 10.04
N MET A 417 8.15 -6.43 9.13
CA MET A 417 7.20 -7.06 8.20
C MET A 417 7.87 -7.58 6.92
N GLN A 418 9.15 -7.30 6.67
CA GLN A 418 9.83 -7.69 5.44
C GLN A 418 10.21 -9.18 5.47
N HIS A 419 9.86 -9.92 4.42
CA HIS A 419 10.24 -11.32 4.31
C HIS A 419 11.78 -11.46 4.14
N PRO A 420 12.50 -12.20 5.01
CA PRO A 420 13.96 -12.24 5.00
C PRO A 420 14.53 -12.78 3.68
N SER A 421 14.03 -13.92 3.17
CA SER A 421 14.58 -14.55 1.96
C SER A 421 14.28 -13.79 0.66
N THR A 422 13.05 -13.33 0.42
CA THR A 422 12.68 -12.62 -0.82
C THR A 422 12.96 -11.12 -0.79
N GLY A 423 12.82 -10.47 0.38
CA GLY A 423 12.89 -9.02 0.53
C GLY A 423 11.58 -8.27 0.26
N GLY A 424 10.46 -8.98 0.04
CA GLY A 424 9.15 -8.39 -0.23
C GLY A 424 8.28 -8.18 1.02
N TRP A 425 7.09 -7.59 0.79
CA TRP A 425 6.02 -7.38 1.76
C TRP A 425 4.67 -7.76 1.16
N ARG A 426 3.70 -8.16 1.99
CA ARG A 426 2.34 -8.44 1.53
C ARG A 426 1.28 -8.14 2.61
N TYR A 427 0.44 -9.08 3.03
CA TYR A 427 -0.67 -8.83 3.96
C TYR A 427 -0.36 -9.31 5.38
N THR A 428 0.44 -10.37 5.51
CA THR A 428 0.88 -10.94 6.78
C THR A 428 2.41 -11.06 6.86
N ALA A 429 2.95 -11.02 8.07
CA ALA A 429 4.37 -11.26 8.31
C ALA A 429 4.75 -12.68 7.86
N GLY A 430 5.84 -12.81 7.11
CA GLY A 430 6.25 -14.10 6.51
C GLY A 430 5.62 -14.42 5.15
N ASP A 431 4.73 -13.57 4.61
CA ASP A 431 4.31 -13.68 3.21
C ASP A 431 5.51 -13.44 2.26
N PRO A 432 5.71 -14.22 1.19
CA PRO A 432 6.82 -14.02 0.23
C PRO A 432 6.89 -12.66 -0.47
N GLY A 433 5.80 -11.88 -0.43
CA GLY A 433 5.72 -10.54 -0.99
C GLY A 433 4.88 -10.42 -2.26
N ASP A 434 4.43 -9.21 -2.54
CA ASP A 434 3.98 -8.78 -3.87
C ASP A 434 4.48 -7.35 -4.18
N LEU A 435 4.54 -7.01 -5.47
CA LEU A 435 5.12 -5.74 -5.90
C LEU A 435 4.27 -4.52 -5.50
N SER A 436 2.95 -4.68 -5.36
CA SER A 436 2.03 -3.58 -4.99
C SER A 436 2.17 -3.11 -3.54
N GLN A 437 2.75 -3.95 -2.67
CA GLN A 437 3.09 -3.57 -1.31
C GLN A 437 4.54 -3.08 -1.19
N LEU A 438 5.42 -3.57 -2.09
CA LEU A 438 6.84 -3.19 -2.14
C LEU A 438 7.02 -1.69 -2.39
N GLY A 439 6.32 -1.09 -3.36
CA GLY A 439 6.51 0.32 -3.72
C GLY A 439 6.22 1.26 -2.55
N TRP A 440 5.16 1.00 -1.78
CA TRP A 440 4.85 1.75 -0.55
C TRP A 440 5.97 1.62 0.49
N GLN A 441 6.44 0.40 0.78
CA GLN A 441 7.49 0.23 1.79
C GLN A 441 8.83 0.83 1.31
N ALA A 442 9.14 0.77 0.01
CA ALA A 442 10.33 1.41 -0.56
C ALA A 442 10.28 2.94 -0.48
N MET A 443 9.11 3.55 -0.68
CA MET A 443 8.91 5.00 -0.43
C MET A 443 9.08 5.35 1.06
N VAL A 444 8.56 4.53 1.98
CA VAL A 444 8.78 4.71 3.43
C VAL A 444 10.27 4.67 3.78
N LEU A 445 11.05 3.78 3.17
CA LEU A 445 12.49 3.68 3.40
C LEU A 445 13.28 4.87 2.82
N ASP A 446 12.99 5.37 1.61
CA ASP A 446 13.64 6.58 1.07
C ASP A 446 13.29 7.84 1.87
N ALA A 447 12.00 8.06 2.15
CA ALA A 447 11.55 9.21 2.93
C ALA A 447 12.10 9.16 4.38
N GLY A 448 12.15 7.97 4.99
CA GLY A 448 12.75 7.74 6.30
C GLY A 448 14.24 8.08 6.35
N TYR A 449 15.00 7.61 5.37
CA TYR A 449 16.41 7.94 5.22
C TYR A 449 16.63 9.46 5.06
N ARG A 450 15.79 10.14 4.26
CA ARG A 450 15.82 11.60 4.09
C ARG A 450 15.42 12.37 5.35
N ALA A 451 14.58 11.80 6.20
CA ALA A 451 14.29 12.33 7.54
C ALA A 451 15.46 12.14 8.53
N GLY A 452 16.53 11.45 8.14
CA GLY A 452 17.65 11.09 9.03
C GLY A 452 17.39 9.87 9.91
N VAL A 453 16.30 9.12 9.68
CA VAL A 453 16.03 7.87 10.40
C VAL A 453 16.98 6.77 9.87
N PRO A 454 17.65 6.00 10.74
CA PRO A 454 18.50 4.89 10.30
C PRO A 454 17.73 3.82 9.53
N VAL A 455 18.08 3.64 8.26
CA VAL A 455 17.63 2.54 7.40
C VAL A 455 18.79 1.59 7.12
N ASP A 456 18.57 0.29 7.25
CA ASP A 456 19.62 -0.71 7.10
C ASP A 456 19.83 -1.21 5.66
N ARG A 457 21.05 -1.70 5.39
CA ARG A 457 21.44 -2.23 4.08
C ARG A 457 20.64 -3.47 3.68
N GLN A 458 20.28 -4.34 4.63
CA GLN A 458 19.58 -5.58 4.36
C GLN A 458 18.18 -5.32 3.80
N SER A 459 17.45 -4.31 4.32
CA SER A 459 16.13 -3.96 3.82
C SER A 459 16.16 -3.41 2.40
N VAL A 460 17.08 -2.51 2.07
CA VAL A 460 17.23 -1.97 0.70
C VAL A 460 17.73 -3.05 -0.27
N THR A 461 18.68 -3.91 0.16
CA THR A 461 19.08 -5.10 -0.62
C THR A 461 17.92 -6.10 -0.78
N GLY A 462 16.97 -6.11 0.16
CA GLY A 462 15.68 -6.80 0.06
C GLY A 462 14.80 -6.25 -1.06
N VAL A 463 14.59 -4.93 -1.10
CA VAL A 463 13.84 -4.24 -2.16
C VAL A 463 14.41 -4.61 -3.54
N GLN A 464 15.72 -4.46 -3.73
CA GLN A 464 16.41 -4.81 -4.98
C GLN A 464 16.28 -6.30 -5.34
N ARG A 465 16.29 -7.20 -4.35
CA ARG A 465 16.16 -8.66 -4.56
C ARG A 465 14.76 -9.04 -4.99
N PHE A 466 13.73 -8.44 -4.38
CA PHE A 466 12.35 -8.66 -4.79
C PHE A 466 12.08 -8.10 -6.19
N LEU A 467 12.56 -6.88 -6.49
CA LEU A 467 12.46 -6.28 -7.83
C LEU A 467 13.04 -7.21 -8.90
N ARG A 468 14.21 -7.83 -8.65
CA ARG A 468 14.79 -8.82 -9.57
C ARG A 468 13.93 -10.07 -9.76
N SER A 469 13.20 -10.54 -8.75
CA SER A 469 12.35 -11.74 -8.86
C SER A 469 11.04 -11.53 -9.64
N VAL A 470 10.59 -10.29 -9.81
CA VAL A 470 9.38 -9.93 -10.57
C VAL A 470 9.68 -9.33 -11.95
N ARG A 471 10.95 -9.28 -12.38
CA ARG A 471 11.34 -8.82 -13.73
C ARG A 471 10.80 -9.76 -14.81
N ALA A 472 10.27 -9.16 -15.86
CA ALA A 472 9.66 -9.83 -17.01
C ALA A 472 9.91 -9.01 -18.30
N GLY A 473 9.45 -9.52 -19.45
CA GLY A 473 9.69 -8.90 -20.76
C GLY A 473 10.92 -9.47 -21.48
N SER A 474 11.13 -9.02 -22.71
CA SER A 474 12.17 -9.54 -23.60
C SER A 474 13.59 -9.10 -23.23
N VAL A 475 13.72 -7.93 -22.60
CA VAL A 475 14.98 -7.41 -22.05
C VAL A 475 14.90 -7.22 -20.52
N GLY A 476 13.78 -7.62 -19.91
CA GLY A 476 13.56 -7.57 -18.47
C GLY A 476 13.11 -6.19 -17.95
N GLY A 477 12.52 -5.36 -18.81
CA GLY A 477 11.99 -4.03 -18.46
C GLY A 477 10.54 -4.02 -17.97
N LEU A 478 9.81 -5.12 -18.11
CA LEU A 478 8.46 -5.28 -17.56
C LEU A 478 8.50 -5.87 -16.14
N ALA A 479 7.39 -5.79 -15.42
CA ALA A 479 7.24 -6.48 -14.14
C ALA A 479 5.86 -7.09 -13.90
N SER A 480 5.83 -8.19 -13.15
CA SER A 480 4.65 -8.92 -12.69
C SER A 480 4.28 -8.56 -11.24
N TYR A 481 3.11 -9.01 -10.77
CA TYR A 481 2.66 -8.78 -9.39
C TYR A 481 3.40 -9.67 -8.39
N ARG A 482 3.64 -10.94 -8.75
CA ARG A 482 4.55 -11.89 -8.09
C ARG A 482 5.41 -12.64 -9.12
N ALA A 483 6.50 -13.26 -8.66
CA ALA A 483 7.40 -14.03 -9.50
C ALA A 483 6.64 -15.16 -10.25
N GLY A 484 6.90 -15.32 -11.56
CA GLY A 484 6.26 -16.32 -12.40
C GLY A 484 4.85 -15.96 -12.94
N GLU A 485 4.28 -14.83 -12.55
CA GLU A 485 3.02 -14.32 -13.11
C GLU A 485 3.26 -13.48 -14.39
N ALA A 486 2.19 -13.22 -15.15
CA ALA A 486 2.24 -12.32 -16.30
C ALA A 486 2.56 -10.87 -15.89
N PRO A 487 3.29 -10.10 -16.72
CA PRO A 487 3.51 -8.67 -16.47
C PRO A 487 2.22 -7.85 -16.59
N SER A 488 2.17 -6.72 -15.90
CA SER A 488 1.08 -5.73 -16.06
C SER A 488 1.61 -4.29 -16.02
N ARG A 489 0.87 -3.33 -16.60
CA ARG A 489 1.32 -1.93 -16.70
C ARG A 489 1.50 -1.28 -15.33
N THR A 490 0.56 -1.52 -14.41
CA THR A 490 0.64 -1.10 -13.00
C THR A 490 1.95 -1.54 -12.35
N MET A 491 2.27 -2.84 -12.48
CA MET A 491 3.45 -3.46 -11.88
C MET A 491 4.74 -3.01 -12.57
N THR A 492 4.73 -2.87 -13.90
CA THR A 492 5.86 -2.33 -14.67
C THR A 492 6.16 -0.88 -14.27
N ALA A 493 5.14 -0.05 -14.07
CA ALA A 493 5.28 1.32 -13.59
C ALA A 493 5.86 1.36 -12.16
N GLU A 494 5.31 0.56 -11.24
CA GLU A 494 5.75 0.49 -9.84
C GLU A 494 7.18 -0.03 -9.72
N ALA A 495 7.57 -1.04 -10.52
CA ALA A 495 8.96 -1.51 -10.59
C ALA A 495 9.91 -0.42 -11.12
N LEU A 496 9.58 0.25 -12.23
CA LEU A 496 10.43 1.30 -12.79
C LEU A 496 10.57 2.49 -11.82
N ALA A 497 9.45 2.96 -11.25
CA ALA A 497 9.43 4.03 -10.24
C ALA A 497 10.28 3.66 -9.02
N THR A 498 10.14 2.44 -8.50
CA THR A 498 10.89 1.99 -7.31
C THR A 498 12.39 1.85 -7.60
N ARG A 499 12.76 1.30 -8.76
CA ARG A 499 14.17 1.14 -9.18
C ARG A 499 14.85 2.50 -9.35
N LEU A 500 14.19 3.45 -10.02
CA LEU A 500 14.68 4.82 -10.15
C LEU A 500 14.77 5.49 -8.77
N LEU A 501 13.72 5.43 -7.94
CA LEU A 501 13.67 6.00 -6.58
C LEU A 501 14.89 5.58 -5.75
N ILE A 502 15.12 4.27 -5.60
CA ILE A 502 16.21 3.77 -4.75
C ILE A 502 17.60 3.98 -5.34
N GLY A 503 17.70 4.23 -6.67
CA GLY A 503 18.96 4.50 -7.36
C GLY A 503 19.59 3.29 -8.07
N GLU A 504 18.80 2.30 -8.47
CA GLU A 504 19.28 1.31 -9.44
C GLU A 504 19.53 1.97 -10.80
N LYS A 505 20.70 1.71 -11.40
CA LYS A 505 20.96 2.08 -12.80
C LYS A 505 20.17 1.14 -13.71
N VAL A 506 19.05 1.63 -14.25
CA VAL A 506 18.20 0.88 -15.18
C VAL A 506 18.76 1.01 -16.61
N PRO A 507 19.10 -0.09 -17.31
CA PRO A 507 19.56 -0.05 -18.70
C PRO A 507 18.55 0.62 -19.66
N PRO A 508 19.01 1.42 -20.65
CA PRO A 508 18.12 2.11 -21.59
C PRO A 508 17.14 1.19 -22.35
N ALA A 509 17.55 -0.05 -22.64
CA ALA A 509 16.66 -1.04 -23.28
C ALA A 509 15.49 -1.45 -22.37
N GLU A 510 15.73 -1.60 -21.06
CA GLU A 510 14.68 -1.90 -20.07
C GLU A 510 13.72 -0.71 -19.92
N ILE A 511 14.25 0.52 -19.90
CA ILE A 511 13.45 1.76 -19.89
C ILE A 511 12.55 1.82 -21.14
N ALA A 512 13.11 1.62 -22.33
CA ALA A 512 12.36 1.66 -23.59
C ALA A 512 11.34 0.51 -23.73
N GLU A 513 11.59 -0.66 -23.14
CA GLU A 513 10.59 -1.74 -23.04
C GLU A 513 9.42 -1.36 -22.11
N ALA A 514 9.72 -0.81 -20.93
CA ALA A 514 8.72 -0.31 -20.00
C ALA A 514 7.86 0.79 -20.63
N GLN A 515 8.48 1.86 -21.13
CA GLN A 515 7.82 3.02 -21.75
C GLN A 515 6.83 2.64 -22.84
N ARG A 516 7.26 1.77 -23.78
CA ARG A 516 6.40 1.28 -24.87
C ARG A 516 5.19 0.50 -24.37
N TYR A 517 5.31 -0.22 -23.25
CA TYR A 517 4.22 -0.97 -22.65
C TYR A 517 3.27 -0.09 -21.82
N LEU A 518 3.79 0.93 -21.14
CA LEU A 518 3.03 1.95 -20.42
C LEU A 518 2.16 2.77 -21.41
N MET A 519 2.75 3.25 -22.50
CA MET A 519 2.07 4.08 -23.50
C MET A 519 1.02 3.34 -24.36
N GLN A 520 0.81 2.03 -24.16
CA GLN A 520 -0.37 1.34 -24.67
C GLN A 520 -1.66 1.70 -23.89
N GLN A 521 -1.53 2.34 -22.72
CA GLN A 521 -2.65 2.82 -21.93
C GLN A 521 -2.27 4.10 -21.16
N PRO A 522 -2.15 5.26 -21.84
CA PRO A 522 -1.98 6.55 -21.18
C PRO A 522 -3.26 6.98 -20.44
N PRO A 523 -3.21 8.03 -19.59
CA PRO A 523 -4.39 8.54 -18.89
C PRO A 523 -5.53 8.90 -19.86
N GLY A 524 -6.75 8.52 -19.49
CA GLY A 524 -7.94 8.63 -20.34
C GLY A 524 -8.17 7.47 -21.32
N VAL A 525 -7.29 6.46 -21.38
CA VAL A 525 -7.49 5.24 -22.19
C VAL A 525 -7.93 4.05 -21.31
N GLY A 526 -9.10 3.49 -21.62
CA GLY A 526 -9.74 2.45 -20.81
C GLY A 526 -10.37 3.00 -19.54
N GLN A 527 -10.53 2.16 -18.50
CA GLN A 527 -10.97 2.62 -17.19
C GLN A 527 -9.83 3.35 -16.46
N ASP A 528 -10.14 4.49 -15.86
CA ASP A 528 -9.17 5.28 -15.09
C ASP A 528 -8.58 4.47 -13.92
N ASN A 529 -7.25 4.53 -13.78
CA ASN A 529 -6.50 3.75 -12.80
C ASN A 529 -5.44 4.65 -12.14
N TYR A 530 -5.87 5.46 -11.17
CA TYR A 530 -5.04 6.45 -10.48
C TYR A 530 -3.83 5.84 -9.75
N TYR A 531 -3.91 4.57 -9.33
CA TYR A 531 -2.79 3.84 -8.74
C TYR A 531 -1.67 3.57 -9.76
N TYR A 532 -2.04 3.07 -10.94
CA TYR A 532 -1.14 2.93 -12.08
C TYR A 532 -0.59 4.30 -12.53
N TRP A 533 -1.46 5.30 -12.64
CA TRP A 533 -1.05 6.63 -13.08
C TRP A 533 -0.05 7.28 -12.14
N TYR A 534 -0.19 7.13 -10.82
CA TYR A 534 0.76 7.64 -9.84
C TYR A 534 2.17 7.12 -10.10
N TYR A 535 2.37 5.80 -10.13
CA TYR A 535 3.71 5.24 -10.37
C TYR A 535 4.23 5.50 -11.78
N ALA A 536 3.38 5.48 -12.82
CA ALA A 536 3.83 5.81 -14.18
C ALA A 536 4.27 7.28 -14.27
N THR A 537 3.55 8.18 -13.58
CA THR A 537 3.90 9.60 -13.46
C THR A 537 5.21 9.78 -12.69
N LEU A 538 5.41 9.10 -11.55
CA LEU A 538 6.69 9.12 -10.81
C LEU A 538 7.87 8.63 -11.66
N ALA A 539 7.70 7.50 -12.35
CA ALA A 539 8.74 6.88 -13.17
C ALA A 539 9.13 7.77 -14.36
N LEU A 540 8.15 8.22 -15.14
CA LEU A 540 8.39 9.02 -16.34
C LEU A 540 8.85 10.43 -15.99
N HIS A 541 8.35 11.03 -14.89
CA HIS A 541 8.85 12.32 -14.41
C HIS A 541 10.34 12.28 -14.09
N GLN A 542 10.87 11.19 -13.51
CA GLN A 542 12.31 11.08 -13.23
C GLN A 542 13.17 10.90 -14.50
N LEU A 543 12.57 10.63 -15.68
CA LEU A 543 13.28 10.43 -16.95
C LEU A 543 13.29 11.70 -17.85
N GLN A 544 12.25 12.54 -17.77
CA GLN A 544 12.14 13.82 -18.52
C GLN A 544 12.27 13.73 -20.06
N ASP A 545 12.07 12.55 -20.66
CA ASP A 545 12.17 12.34 -22.12
C ASP A 545 10.84 12.59 -22.88
N GLU A 546 10.77 12.19 -24.16
CA GLU A 546 9.56 12.35 -24.97
C GLU A 546 8.37 11.58 -24.41
N THR A 547 8.58 10.41 -23.80
CA THR A 547 7.52 9.62 -23.16
C THR A 547 6.90 10.38 -21.99
N TRP A 548 7.71 11.11 -21.22
CA TRP A 548 7.21 12.00 -20.18
C TRP A 548 6.32 13.10 -20.76
N GLN A 549 6.72 13.74 -21.86
CA GLN A 549 5.93 14.81 -22.49
C GLN A 549 4.58 14.30 -23.00
N GLN A 550 4.56 13.14 -23.67
CA GLN A 550 3.33 12.49 -24.14
C GLN A 550 2.42 12.07 -22.96
N TRP A 551 2.99 11.43 -21.94
CA TRP A 551 2.27 10.99 -20.74
C TRP A 551 1.68 12.17 -19.95
N ASN A 552 2.48 13.20 -19.67
CA ASN A 552 2.07 14.39 -18.94
C ASN A 552 0.95 15.15 -19.66
N THR A 553 1.00 15.23 -21.00
CA THR A 553 -0.06 15.83 -21.80
C THR A 553 -1.39 15.07 -21.62
N ALA A 554 -1.36 13.73 -21.71
CA ALA A 554 -2.55 12.90 -21.47
C ALA A 554 -3.06 13.00 -20.02
N LEU A 555 -2.15 13.00 -19.03
CA LEU A 555 -2.46 13.14 -17.61
C LEU A 555 -3.19 14.46 -17.32
N LYS A 556 -2.62 15.59 -17.75
CA LYS A 556 -3.21 16.92 -17.56
C LYS A 556 -4.58 17.01 -18.24
N ASN A 557 -4.67 16.58 -19.50
CA ASN A 557 -5.94 16.58 -20.24
C ASN A 557 -7.03 15.75 -19.53
N ARG A 558 -6.69 14.57 -18.99
CA ARG A 558 -7.66 13.73 -18.28
C ARG A 558 -8.04 14.27 -16.92
N LEU A 559 -7.08 14.70 -16.10
CA LEU A 559 -7.34 15.17 -14.74
C LEU A 559 -8.10 16.50 -14.73
N LEU A 560 -7.66 17.49 -15.51
CA LEU A 560 -8.32 18.81 -15.58
C LEU A 560 -9.74 18.72 -16.15
N ALA A 561 -10.00 17.80 -17.08
CA ALA A 561 -11.34 17.59 -17.65
C ALA A 561 -12.27 16.71 -16.78
N THR A 562 -11.80 16.15 -15.66
CA THR A 562 -12.59 15.28 -14.78
C THR A 562 -12.65 15.73 -13.33
N GLN A 563 -11.92 16.78 -12.94
CA GLN A 563 -12.10 17.41 -11.64
C GLN A 563 -13.50 18.02 -11.55
N ARG A 564 -14.13 17.87 -10.39
CA ARG A 564 -15.45 18.43 -10.09
C ARG A 564 -15.34 19.86 -9.57
N SER A 565 -16.45 20.58 -9.57
CA SER A 565 -16.57 21.93 -9.01
C SER A 565 -16.33 22.02 -7.49
N ASP A 566 -16.34 20.88 -6.78
CA ASP A 566 -15.96 20.79 -5.36
C ASP A 566 -14.46 20.55 -5.15
N GLY A 567 -13.66 20.38 -6.21
CA GLY A 567 -12.24 20.06 -6.17
C GLY A 567 -11.90 18.55 -6.18
N SER A 568 -12.90 17.67 -6.05
CA SER A 568 -12.71 16.22 -5.99
C SER A 568 -12.64 15.54 -7.37
N TRP A 569 -12.14 14.30 -7.42
CA TRP A 569 -12.24 13.43 -8.60
C TRP A 569 -13.22 12.27 -8.41
N PRO A 570 -13.96 11.85 -9.47
CA PRO A 570 -14.93 10.75 -9.37
C PRO A 570 -14.30 9.41 -8.99
N ALA A 571 -14.81 8.78 -7.93
CA ALA A 571 -14.38 7.45 -7.47
C ALA A 571 -14.80 6.28 -8.40
N ASP A 572 -15.16 6.53 -9.66
CA ASP A 572 -15.53 5.50 -10.65
C ASP A 572 -14.32 4.99 -11.44
N THR A 573 -13.36 4.48 -10.69
CA THR A 573 -12.03 4.06 -11.13
C THR A 573 -11.77 2.63 -10.70
N VAL A 574 -10.72 2.00 -11.26
CA VAL A 574 -10.35 0.60 -10.96
C VAL A 574 -10.28 0.32 -9.45
N TRP A 575 -9.73 1.26 -8.66
CA TRP A 575 -9.53 1.11 -7.21
C TRP A 575 -10.43 2.02 -6.34
N GLY A 576 -11.13 2.99 -6.94
CA GLY A 576 -11.97 3.96 -6.24
C GLY A 576 -13.17 3.35 -5.49
N GLY A 577 -13.53 2.10 -5.77
CA GLY A 577 -14.50 1.35 -4.98
C GLY A 577 -13.97 1.07 -3.56
N TYR A 578 -12.73 0.59 -3.45
CA TYR A 578 -12.10 0.31 -2.16
C TYR A 578 -11.68 1.57 -1.42
N GLY A 579 -11.15 2.58 -2.12
CA GLY A 579 -10.61 3.80 -1.49
C GLY A 579 -11.56 5.00 -1.39
N GLY A 580 -12.63 5.03 -2.18
CA GLY A 580 -13.58 6.14 -2.21
C GLY A 580 -13.07 7.43 -2.89
N THR A 581 -13.81 8.52 -2.67
CA THR A 581 -13.58 9.83 -3.29
C THR A 581 -12.31 10.50 -2.75
N ILE A 582 -12.01 10.34 -1.46
CA ILE A 582 -10.83 10.96 -0.84
C ILE A 582 -9.54 10.29 -1.35
N TYR A 583 -9.49 8.96 -1.41
CA TYR A 583 -8.41 8.24 -2.09
C TYR A 583 -8.22 8.71 -3.53
N THR A 584 -9.30 8.78 -4.31
CA THR A 584 -9.20 9.11 -5.74
C THR A 584 -8.72 10.56 -5.94
N THR A 585 -9.21 11.47 -5.10
CA THR A 585 -8.79 12.88 -5.09
C THR A 585 -7.33 13.01 -4.67
N ALA A 586 -6.91 12.41 -3.55
CA ALA A 586 -5.53 12.45 -3.11
C ALA A 586 -4.57 11.87 -4.15
N MET A 587 -4.89 10.71 -4.75
CA MET A 587 -4.06 10.12 -5.81
C MET A 587 -4.01 10.99 -7.08
N ALA A 588 -5.06 11.74 -7.41
CA ALA A 588 -5.05 12.74 -8.49
C ALA A 588 -4.09 13.90 -8.17
N THR A 589 -4.23 14.49 -6.98
CA THR A 589 -3.39 15.59 -6.51
C THR A 589 -1.91 15.18 -6.44
N LEU A 590 -1.61 13.98 -5.90
CA LEU A 590 -0.25 13.41 -5.84
C LEU A 590 0.38 13.18 -7.24
N CYS A 591 -0.42 13.07 -8.31
CA CYS A 591 0.07 13.05 -9.69
C CYS A 591 0.38 14.46 -10.22
N LEU A 592 -0.44 15.46 -9.89
CA LEU A 592 -0.23 16.87 -10.28
C LEU A 592 0.86 17.55 -9.45
N GLU A 593 1.12 17.07 -8.23
CA GLU A 593 2.21 17.54 -7.38
C GLU A 593 3.60 17.12 -7.87
N VAL A 594 3.69 16.16 -8.81
CA VAL A 594 4.96 15.51 -9.17
C VAL A 594 6.04 16.51 -9.60
N TYR A 595 5.64 17.59 -10.28
CA TYR A 595 6.50 18.63 -10.84
C TYR A 595 7.41 19.31 -9.81
N TYR A 596 7.03 19.27 -8.52
CA TYR A 596 7.73 19.91 -7.41
C TYR A 596 7.88 19.03 -6.16
N ARG A 597 7.01 18.04 -5.96
CA ARG A 597 7.06 17.11 -4.82
C ARG A 597 8.25 16.15 -4.89
N HIS A 598 8.68 15.81 -6.11
CA HIS A 598 9.72 14.82 -6.41
C HIS A 598 10.78 15.39 -7.36
N THR A 599 11.73 16.13 -6.80
CA THR A 599 12.91 16.68 -7.47
C THR A 599 13.59 15.65 -8.39
N ILE A 600 14.11 16.09 -9.54
CA ILE A 600 14.87 15.23 -10.46
C ILE A 600 16.26 14.96 -9.84
N ARG A 601 16.35 13.88 -9.05
CA ARG A 601 17.55 13.55 -8.25
C ARG A 601 18.65 12.98 -9.13
N SER A 602 19.92 13.22 -8.80
CA SER A 602 21.03 12.58 -9.53
C SER A 602 21.21 11.12 -9.07
N ASP A 603 22.24 10.43 -9.59
CA ASP A 603 22.59 9.08 -9.11
C ASP A 603 23.19 9.09 -7.68
N SER A 604 23.85 10.17 -7.25
CA SER A 604 24.58 10.19 -5.96
C SER A 604 23.68 10.25 -4.74
N ASP A 605 22.46 10.74 -4.89
CA ASP A 605 21.66 11.26 -3.78
C ASP A 605 20.63 10.23 -3.27
N ARG A 606 20.70 9.01 -3.82
CA ARG A 606 19.71 7.95 -3.69
C ARG A 606 20.15 6.85 -2.73
N ILE A 607 19.20 6.33 -1.95
CA ILE A 607 19.45 5.48 -0.78
C ILE A 607 20.32 4.26 -1.06
N ALA A 608 20.12 3.54 -2.18
CA ALA A 608 20.91 2.35 -2.49
C ALA A 608 22.37 2.65 -2.85
N ASN A 609 22.68 3.85 -3.36
CA ASN A 609 24.05 4.23 -3.71
C ASN A 609 24.82 4.72 -2.48
N GLN A 610 24.18 5.49 -1.61
CA GLN A 610 24.73 5.90 -0.31
C GLN A 610 25.00 4.69 0.60
N ILE A 611 23.99 3.85 0.80
CA ILE A 611 24.09 2.67 1.67
C ILE A 611 25.15 1.65 1.18
N ASN A 612 25.44 1.59 -0.12
CA ASN A 612 26.43 0.65 -0.67
C ASN A 612 27.89 1.11 -0.55
N GLN A 613 28.17 2.38 -0.25
CA GLN A 613 29.55 2.81 0.03
C GLN A 613 30.11 2.05 1.26
N PRO A 614 31.40 1.67 1.28
CA PRO A 614 32.03 1.19 2.49
C PRO A 614 32.11 2.33 3.51
N SER A 615 31.68 2.09 4.75
CA SER A 615 31.84 3.06 5.84
C SER A 615 33.33 3.35 6.02
N MET A 616 33.74 4.57 5.65
CA MET A 616 34.99 5.13 6.15
C MET A 616 34.84 5.31 7.66
N ARG A 617 35.74 4.71 8.42
CA ARG A 617 35.88 4.80 9.87
C ARG A 617 37.18 5.53 10.20
#